data_AF-A0A7Y4X5X3-F1
#
_entry.id   AF-A0A7Y4X5X3-F1
#
_cell.length_a   1.000
_cell.length_b   1.000
_cell.length_c   1.000
_cell.angle_alpha   90.00
_cell.angle_beta   90.00
_cell.angle_gamma   90.00
#
_symmetry.space_group_name_H-M   'P 1'
#
loop_
_entity.id
_entity.type
_entity.pdbx_description
1 polymer ?
#
loop_
_entity_poly.entity_id
_entity_poly.type
_entity_poly.pdbx_seq_one_letter_code
_entity_poly.pdbx_strand_id
1 'polypeptide(L)'
;MDDVFRKYLTLPGKTEPLITIFEHSNDVLQVMLYLLRENQVTQPELLKLAALLHDIGKIEQKFDGRRWVHTPYTQAYFDVLLNDRRFQQMVAQIGINLADFNRQAFYAELSETYELLEYACESHHAPAQSPAKLRRCKPIVLVAVADMIASAAAKGCIGRMDELLQASPYGQSMYNLLESLAQEEGLESLLTSLAREIHRIELPAQFVEDELLVTAVFKALEQDTFATSDLFPLMQRGNTLWVVGAKQRVEEALRNLTLAPDRLYRFLYGEQIYSSILNNLPAAGALQIDSNKYILVNENITRQYATRIMLRRSAQQLVERHNISADEISRIMTGRGLGVAARLRALAESIPYCLTGRSAAYFYSNWRYTSEKLFEVAIPEPDMAKVYTYLKNPRTYVSTTSPTAKAFGDYDEVVILHIRSDLPSLPLRAVKGLKVLAPETLLCELIEIADELSVCDAAALLVAQRNALDWPLALAQLTARKLIRQGGCLFEILNAEAGQEIVPASLIQTLFAQVTVTPDERPYPFPFLAPAATASTGKTISQASLMNAARTKAPSAEAQSLAPRWGIEWRLPALPLRKVLADLGVIHE
;
A
#
# COMPACT_ATOMS: atom_id res chain seq x y z
N MET A 1 -10.78 12.39 30.30
CA MET A 1 -11.99 12.56 29.47
C MET A 1 -11.71 11.94 28.13
N ASP A 2 -12.62 11.10 27.64
CA ASP A 2 -12.54 10.58 26.28
C ASP A 2 -12.57 11.75 25.28
N ASP A 3 -11.60 11.77 24.36
CA ASP A 3 -11.48 12.81 23.33
C ASP A 3 -12.63 12.67 22.32
N VAL A 4 -13.72 13.42 22.53
CA VAL A 4 -14.94 13.38 21.71
C VAL A 4 -14.66 13.80 20.27
N PHE A 5 -13.83 14.83 20.04
CA PHE A 5 -13.44 15.26 18.70
C PHE A 5 -12.68 14.15 17.97
N ARG A 6 -11.74 13.48 18.63
CA ARG A 6 -11.05 12.32 18.04
C ARG A 6 -12.04 11.20 17.71
N LYS A 7 -12.97 10.86 18.60
CA LYS A 7 -14.00 9.84 18.34
C LYS A 7 -14.85 10.21 17.12
N TYR A 8 -15.28 11.46 17.02
CA TYR A 8 -16.03 11.98 15.88
C TYR A 8 -15.23 11.86 14.56
N LEU A 9 -13.92 12.08 14.59
CA LEU A 9 -13.04 11.91 13.41
C LEU A 9 -12.80 10.45 13.03
N THR A 10 -12.75 9.52 13.99
CA THR A 10 -12.22 8.17 13.74
C THR A 10 -13.24 7.04 13.80
N LEU A 11 -14.38 7.23 14.47
CA LEU A 11 -15.39 6.19 14.59
C LEU A 11 -16.19 6.04 13.29
N PRO A 12 -16.59 4.81 12.93
CA PRO A 12 -17.38 4.58 11.73
C PRO A 12 -18.77 5.20 11.87
N GLY A 13 -19.18 5.96 10.84
CA GLY A 13 -20.54 6.53 10.71
C GLY A 13 -21.42 5.71 9.77
N LYS A 14 -20.81 4.95 8.84
CA LYS A 14 -21.46 3.98 7.95
C LYS A 14 -20.60 2.72 7.79
N THR A 15 -21.26 1.58 7.62
CA THR A 15 -20.61 0.29 7.40
C THR A 15 -20.28 0.02 5.94
N GLU A 16 -21.05 0.59 5.01
CA GLU A 16 -20.85 0.43 3.57
C GLU A 16 -21.21 1.72 2.78
N PRO A 17 -20.24 2.38 2.12
CA PRO A 17 -18.79 2.18 2.29
C PRO A 17 -18.34 2.48 3.74
N LEU A 18 -17.28 1.83 4.21
CA LEU A 18 -16.74 2.05 5.56
C LEU A 18 -16.09 3.43 5.63
N ILE A 19 -16.76 4.36 6.29
CA ILE A 19 -16.32 5.75 6.46
C ILE A 19 -16.59 6.24 7.88
N THR A 20 -15.83 7.23 8.31
CA THR A 20 -16.00 7.82 9.63
C THR A 20 -17.24 8.72 9.69
N ILE A 21 -17.68 9.02 10.93
CA ILE A 21 -18.77 9.97 11.17
C ILE A 21 -18.44 11.32 10.52
N PHE A 22 -17.22 11.82 10.71
CA PHE A 22 -16.78 13.08 10.12
C PHE A 22 -16.72 13.04 8.59
N GLU A 23 -16.17 11.98 7.98
CA GLU A 23 -16.10 11.87 6.52
C GLU A 23 -17.50 11.92 5.88
N HIS A 24 -18.47 11.18 6.46
CA HIS A 24 -19.86 11.26 6.00
C HIS A 24 -20.45 12.65 6.21
N SER A 25 -20.25 13.22 7.41
CA SER A 25 -20.77 14.56 7.73
C SER A 25 -20.18 15.66 6.84
N ASN A 26 -18.93 15.51 6.41
CA ASN A 26 -18.32 16.41 5.45
C ASN A 26 -18.99 16.30 4.07
N ASP A 27 -19.32 15.11 3.60
CA ASP A 27 -20.09 14.96 2.34
C ASP A 27 -21.47 15.61 2.44
N VAL A 28 -22.17 15.41 3.55
CA VAL A 28 -23.47 16.06 3.81
C VAL A 28 -23.31 17.58 3.80
N LEU A 29 -22.23 18.10 4.39
CA LEU A 29 -21.91 19.53 4.33
C LEU A 29 -21.68 20.00 2.89
N GLN A 30 -20.94 19.27 2.06
CA GLN A 30 -20.71 19.68 0.66
C GLN A 30 -22.02 19.74 -0.15
N VAL A 31 -22.91 18.75 0.03
CA VAL A 31 -24.26 18.79 -0.56
C VAL A 31 -25.09 19.94 0.00
N MET A 32 -25.00 20.21 1.30
CA MET A 32 -25.67 21.36 1.92
C MET A 32 -25.19 22.68 1.33
N LEU A 33 -23.90 22.85 1.06
CA LEU A 33 -23.37 24.06 0.42
C LEU A 33 -23.95 24.29 -0.98
N TYR A 34 -24.18 23.23 -1.75
CA TYR A 34 -24.93 23.32 -3.01
C TYR A 34 -26.36 23.81 -2.77
N LEU A 35 -27.11 23.16 -1.86
CA LEU A 35 -28.51 23.51 -1.59
C LEU A 35 -28.65 24.95 -1.10
N LEU A 36 -27.75 25.42 -0.22
CA LEU A 36 -27.73 26.79 0.29
C LEU A 36 -27.35 27.83 -0.77
N ARG A 37 -26.56 27.45 -1.78
CA ARG A 37 -26.23 28.35 -2.88
C ARG A 37 -27.44 28.58 -3.78
N GLU A 38 -28.22 27.52 -4.01
CA GLU A 38 -29.41 27.56 -4.87
C GLU A 38 -30.65 28.10 -4.15
N ASN A 39 -30.63 28.16 -2.81
CA ASN A 39 -31.79 28.50 -1.99
C ASN A 39 -31.41 29.56 -0.93
N GLN A 40 -32.12 30.70 -0.93
CA GLN A 40 -31.85 31.83 -0.05
C GLN A 40 -32.48 31.65 1.34
N VAL A 41 -31.97 30.69 2.11
CA VAL A 41 -32.49 30.40 3.45
C VAL A 41 -32.06 31.45 4.48
N THR A 42 -32.89 31.66 5.51
CA THR A 42 -32.68 32.67 6.56
C THR A 42 -31.59 32.31 7.57
N GLN A 43 -31.29 31.02 7.78
CA GLN A 43 -30.32 30.54 8.77
C GLN A 43 -29.28 29.58 8.16
N PRO A 44 -28.45 30.02 7.20
CA PRO A 44 -27.52 29.15 6.48
C PRO A 44 -26.45 28.54 7.39
N GLU A 45 -25.97 29.27 8.42
CA GLU A 45 -24.95 28.77 9.36
C GLU A 45 -25.47 27.62 10.21
N LEU A 46 -26.73 27.71 10.67
CA LEU A 46 -27.40 26.62 11.39
C LEU A 46 -27.43 25.35 10.53
N LEU A 47 -27.80 25.45 9.26
CA LEU A 47 -27.91 24.29 8.37
C LEU A 47 -26.54 23.69 8.03
N LYS A 48 -25.50 24.52 7.84
CA LYS A 48 -24.12 24.03 7.67
C LYS A 48 -23.64 23.26 8.90
N LEU A 49 -23.85 23.83 10.09
CA LEU A 49 -23.43 23.20 11.33
C LEU A 49 -24.24 21.92 11.60
N ALA A 50 -25.54 21.93 11.35
CA ALA A 50 -26.41 20.77 11.45
C ALA A 50 -25.99 19.65 10.49
N ALA A 51 -25.67 19.97 9.24
CA ALA A 51 -25.13 19.02 8.26
C ALA A 51 -23.83 18.37 8.75
N LEU A 52 -22.94 19.16 9.34
CA LEU A 52 -21.69 18.65 9.91
C LEU A 52 -21.93 17.81 11.18
N LEU A 53 -22.94 18.10 11.98
CA LEU A 53 -23.15 17.44 13.27
C LEU A 53 -24.25 16.37 13.29
N HIS A 54 -24.98 16.15 12.18
CA HIS A 54 -26.18 15.30 12.15
C HIS A 54 -25.96 13.88 12.72
N ASP A 55 -24.75 13.35 12.55
CA ASP A 55 -24.38 11.99 12.97
C ASP A 55 -23.61 11.92 14.30
N ILE A 56 -23.46 13.03 15.05
CA ILE A 56 -22.68 13.03 16.31
C ILE A 56 -23.22 12.03 17.35
N GLY A 57 -24.53 11.75 17.36
CA GLY A 57 -25.13 10.73 18.23
C GLY A 57 -24.58 9.31 17.98
N LYS A 58 -24.02 9.04 16.80
CA LYS A 58 -23.40 7.75 16.45
C LYS A 58 -22.08 7.48 17.18
N ILE A 59 -21.51 8.44 17.90
CA ILE A 59 -20.29 8.25 18.71
C ILE A 59 -20.46 7.12 19.75
N GLU A 60 -21.68 6.94 20.28
CA GLU A 60 -21.98 5.87 21.23
C GLU A 60 -22.01 4.48 20.56
N GLN A 61 -21.99 4.42 19.22
CA GLN A 61 -21.99 3.20 18.42
C GLN A 61 -23.17 2.25 18.73
N LYS A 62 -24.33 2.82 19.08
CA LYS A 62 -25.56 2.05 19.33
C LYS A 62 -26.44 1.96 18.10
N PHE A 63 -26.71 0.71 17.71
CA PHE A 63 -27.58 0.34 16.59
C PHE A 63 -28.72 -0.53 17.11
N ASP A 64 -29.97 -0.15 16.86
CA ASP A 64 -31.16 -0.86 17.39
C ASP A 64 -31.61 -2.06 16.51
N GLY A 65 -30.79 -2.41 15.51
CA GLY A 65 -31.08 -3.44 14.51
C GLY A 65 -31.73 -2.92 13.23
N ARG A 66 -32.23 -1.67 13.22
CA ARG A 66 -32.78 -1.02 12.01
C ARG A 66 -32.16 0.34 11.74
N ARG A 67 -31.78 1.08 12.77
CA ARG A 67 -31.21 2.42 12.68
C ARG A 67 -30.19 2.68 13.78
N TRP A 68 -29.34 3.65 13.53
CA TRP A 68 -28.50 4.23 14.57
C TRP A 68 -29.38 4.98 15.58
N VAL A 69 -29.01 4.87 16.86
CA VAL A 69 -29.69 5.58 17.94
C VAL A 69 -29.00 6.92 18.14
N HIS A 70 -29.66 8.02 17.79
CA HIS A 70 -29.12 9.37 17.93
C HIS A 70 -29.48 10.01 19.28
N THR A 71 -30.70 9.79 19.77
CA THR A 71 -31.17 10.27 21.07
C THR A 71 -31.00 9.17 22.12
N PRO A 72 -30.47 9.47 23.33
CA PRO A 72 -30.11 10.79 23.85
C PRO A 72 -28.65 11.21 23.59
N TYR A 73 -27.91 10.45 22.78
CA TYR A 73 -26.44 10.57 22.67
C TYR A 73 -25.98 11.86 22.00
N THR A 74 -26.81 12.44 21.13
CA THR A 74 -26.53 13.73 20.47
C THR A 74 -26.24 14.82 21.52
N GLN A 75 -27.12 14.97 22.50
CA GLN A 75 -26.94 15.93 23.60
C GLN A 75 -25.68 15.67 24.44
N ALA A 76 -25.30 14.40 24.63
CA ALA A 76 -24.17 14.02 25.47
C ALA A 76 -22.82 14.50 24.90
N TYR A 77 -22.73 14.70 23.57
CA TYR A 77 -21.49 15.05 22.89
C TYR A 77 -21.49 16.46 22.28
N PHE A 78 -22.65 17.07 22.09
CA PHE A 78 -22.81 18.39 21.49
C PHE A 78 -21.99 19.47 22.21
N ASP A 79 -22.27 19.69 23.50
CA ASP A 79 -21.60 20.71 24.30
C ASP A 79 -20.09 20.47 24.37
N VAL A 80 -19.67 19.20 24.45
CA VAL A 80 -18.24 18.84 24.51
C VAL A 80 -17.53 19.17 23.18
N LEU A 81 -18.17 18.87 22.05
CA LEU A 81 -17.60 19.09 20.72
C LEU A 81 -17.59 20.57 20.32
N LEU A 82 -18.68 21.29 20.58
CA LEU A 82 -18.78 22.74 20.30
C LEU A 82 -17.77 23.57 21.11
N ASN A 83 -17.41 23.10 22.30
CA ASN A 83 -16.38 23.72 23.14
C ASN A 83 -14.95 23.22 22.85
N ASP A 84 -14.75 22.24 21.96
CA ASP A 84 -13.42 21.77 21.59
C ASP A 84 -12.72 22.79 20.68
N ARG A 85 -11.55 23.28 21.11
CA ARG A 85 -10.77 24.28 20.38
C ARG A 85 -10.42 23.86 18.95
N ARG A 86 -10.17 22.56 18.71
CA ARG A 86 -9.81 22.05 17.38
C ARG A 86 -11.03 22.07 16.47
N PHE A 87 -12.18 21.67 16.99
CA PHE A 87 -13.45 21.74 16.27
C PHE A 87 -13.82 23.19 15.94
N GLN A 88 -13.67 24.12 16.90
CA GLN A 88 -13.87 25.56 16.69
C GLN A 88 -12.99 26.11 15.56
N GLN A 89 -11.71 25.75 15.54
CA GLN A 89 -10.80 26.15 14.47
C GLN A 89 -11.23 25.60 13.10
N MET A 90 -11.68 24.35 13.06
CA MET A 90 -12.15 23.71 11.84
C MET A 90 -13.42 24.37 11.29
N VAL A 91 -14.43 24.64 12.11
CA VAL A 91 -15.67 25.26 11.64
C VAL A 91 -15.51 26.74 11.30
N ALA A 92 -14.55 27.45 11.94
CA ALA A 92 -14.21 28.81 11.56
C ALA A 92 -13.65 28.89 10.13
N GLN A 93 -12.93 27.86 9.64
CA GLN A 93 -12.40 27.81 8.27
C GLN A 93 -13.50 27.72 7.20
N ILE A 94 -14.69 27.22 7.56
CA ILE A 94 -15.87 27.16 6.68
C ILE A 94 -16.85 28.31 6.95
N GLY A 95 -16.42 29.33 7.72
CA GLY A 95 -17.17 30.55 7.97
C GLY A 95 -18.36 30.38 8.91
N ILE A 96 -18.29 29.46 9.88
CA ILE A 96 -19.32 29.30 10.92
C ILE A 96 -18.82 29.95 12.21
N ASN A 97 -19.62 30.86 12.77
CA ASN A 97 -19.33 31.43 14.09
C ASN A 97 -20.07 30.66 15.19
N LEU A 98 -19.32 29.91 16.01
CA LEU A 98 -19.92 29.13 17.09
C LEU A 98 -20.46 29.96 18.27
N ALA A 99 -20.18 31.27 18.32
CA ALA A 99 -20.76 32.15 19.33
C ALA A 99 -22.29 32.14 19.30
N ASP A 100 -22.88 31.92 18.12
CA ASP A 100 -24.32 31.92 17.90
C ASP A 100 -25.00 30.60 18.32
N PHE A 101 -24.22 29.60 18.72
CA PHE A 101 -24.67 28.25 19.09
C PHE A 101 -24.34 27.88 20.55
N ASN A 102 -24.32 28.88 21.44
CA ASN A 102 -23.98 28.68 22.84
C ASN A 102 -25.24 28.42 23.70
N ARG A 103 -25.33 27.21 24.28
CA ARG A 103 -26.41 26.79 25.19
C ARG A 103 -26.53 27.65 26.46
N GLN A 104 -25.45 28.32 26.86
CA GLN A 104 -25.38 29.19 28.05
C GLN A 104 -25.59 30.67 27.72
N ALA A 105 -25.91 31.03 26.48
CA ALA A 105 -26.17 32.42 26.12
C ALA A 105 -27.44 32.94 26.81
N PHE A 106 -27.34 34.13 27.43
CA PHE A 106 -28.43 34.76 28.19
C PHE A 106 -29.60 35.29 27.32
N TYR A 107 -29.52 35.15 25.99
CA TYR A 107 -30.51 35.67 25.04
C TYR A 107 -31.40 34.54 24.50
N ALA A 108 -32.73 34.74 24.55
CA ALA A 108 -33.72 33.74 24.16
C ALA A 108 -33.58 33.25 22.71
N GLU A 109 -33.19 34.12 21.78
CA GLU A 109 -32.99 33.81 20.36
C GLU A 109 -31.79 32.84 20.11
N LEU A 110 -30.74 32.95 20.92
CA LEU A 110 -29.56 32.06 20.84
C LEU A 110 -29.86 30.68 21.43
N SER A 111 -30.69 30.63 22.48
CA SER A 111 -31.22 29.37 23.04
C SER A 111 -32.10 28.64 22.03
N GLU A 112 -32.91 29.36 21.25
CA GLU A 112 -33.75 28.77 20.20
C GLU A 112 -32.92 28.19 19.04
N THR A 113 -31.83 28.86 18.65
CA THR A 113 -30.92 28.38 17.59
C THR A 113 -30.24 27.06 18.00
N TYR A 114 -29.82 26.93 19.26
CA TYR A 114 -29.28 25.69 19.80
C TYR A 114 -30.32 24.55 19.79
N GLU A 115 -31.57 24.82 20.22
CA GLU A 115 -32.65 23.82 20.21
C GLU A 115 -33.01 23.34 18.79
N LEU A 116 -32.92 24.23 17.80
CA LEU A 116 -33.12 23.88 16.39
C LEU A 116 -31.96 23.04 15.85
N LEU A 117 -30.72 23.35 16.23
CA LEU A 117 -29.53 22.56 15.85
C LEU A 117 -29.63 21.14 16.41
N GLU A 118 -29.95 21.02 17.70
CA GLU A 118 -30.15 19.73 18.37
C GLU A 118 -31.24 18.91 17.66
N TYR A 119 -32.38 19.54 17.39
CA TYR A 119 -33.48 18.90 16.67
C TYR A 119 -33.08 18.43 15.27
N ALA A 120 -32.32 19.24 14.53
CA ALA A 120 -31.82 18.86 13.22
C ALA A 120 -31.00 17.56 13.30
N CYS A 121 -30.08 17.48 14.25
CA CYS A 121 -29.22 16.31 14.39
C CYS A 121 -29.99 15.07 14.90
N GLU A 122 -30.92 15.23 15.83
CA GLU A 122 -31.70 14.10 16.37
C GLU A 122 -32.77 13.58 15.42
N SER A 123 -33.37 14.47 14.61
CA SER A 123 -34.58 14.18 13.84
C SER A 123 -34.40 14.26 12.33
N HIS A 124 -33.19 14.37 11.79
CA HIS A 124 -32.97 14.40 10.33
C HIS A 124 -33.48 13.15 9.59
N HIS A 125 -33.65 12.00 10.27
CA HIS A 125 -34.29 10.81 9.69
C HIS A 125 -35.83 10.83 9.78
N ALA A 126 -36.43 11.80 10.48
CA ALA A 126 -37.87 11.92 10.64
C ALA A 126 -38.33 13.34 11.01
N PRO A 127 -38.00 14.38 10.21
CA PRO A 127 -38.26 15.77 10.59
C PRO A 127 -39.75 16.06 10.81
N ALA A 128 -40.66 15.38 10.10
CA ALA A 128 -42.11 15.55 10.29
C ALA A 128 -42.63 15.14 11.69
N GLN A 129 -41.86 14.43 12.53
CA GLN A 129 -42.31 13.96 13.85
C GLN A 129 -42.45 15.07 14.90
N SER A 130 -41.92 16.28 14.65
CA SER A 130 -42.09 17.44 15.53
C SER A 130 -42.62 18.66 14.77
N PRO A 131 -43.93 18.70 14.42
CA PRO A 131 -44.51 19.78 13.61
C PRO A 131 -44.37 21.19 14.22
N ALA A 132 -44.23 21.30 15.54
CA ALA A 132 -43.98 22.58 16.20
C ALA A 132 -42.58 23.13 15.89
N LYS A 133 -41.53 22.28 15.94
CA LYS A 133 -40.16 22.67 15.62
C LYS A 133 -39.97 22.91 14.12
N LEU A 134 -40.54 22.05 13.29
CA LEU A 134 -40.52 22.21 11.83
C LEU A 134 -41.20 23.52 11.38
N ARG A 135 -42.29 23.94 12.05
CA ARG A 135 -42.93 25.24 11.75
C ARG A 135 -42.05 26.45 12.07
N ARG A 136 -41.11 26.33 13.01
CA ARG A 136 -40.19 27.40 13.41
C ARG A 136 -39.00 27.54 12.46
N CYS A 137 -38.50 26.44 11.92
CA CYS A 137 -37.44 26.44 10.92
C CYS A 137 -37.72 25.38 9.85
N LYS A 138 -38.48 25.76 8.82
CA LYS A 138 -38.83 24.87 7.70
C LYS A 138 -37.60 24.40 6.91
N PRO A 139 -36.58 25.23 6.64
CA PRO A 139 -35.36 24.81 5.95
C PRO A 139 -34.55 23.71 6.64
N ILE A 140 -34.83 23.37 7.91
CA ILE A 140 -34.16 22.29 8.63
C ILE A 140 -34.30 20.92 7.94
N VAL A 141 -35.34 20.74 7.11
CA VAL A 141 -35.54 19.54 6.28
C VAL A 141 -34.40 19.31 5.29
N LEU A 142 -33.68 20.37 4.90
CA LEU A 142 -32.57 20.27 3.97
C LEU A 142 -31.41 19.42 4.52
N VAL A 143 -31.29 19.27 5.84
CA VAL A 143 -30.29 18.38 6.45
C VAL A 143 -30.58 16.92 6.08
N ALA A 144 -31.84 16.51 6.13
CA ALA A 144 -32.28 15.18 5.70
C ALA A 144 -32.04 14.96 4.20
N VAL A 145 -32.36 15.97 3.39
CA VAL A 145 -32.18 15.93 1.93
C VAL A 145 -30.69 15.80 1.57
N ALA A 146 -29.83 16.59 2.21
CA ALA A 146 -28.39 16.55 2.01
C ALA A 146 -27.81 15.19 2.41
N ASP A 147 -28.23 14.63 3.54
CA ASP A 147 -27.80 13.28 3.97
C ASP A 147 -28.21 12.21 2.95
N MET A 148 -29.43 12.26 2.45
CA MET A 148 -29.92 11.31 1.45
C MET A 148 -29.16 11.39 0.13
N ILE A 149 -28.94 12.59 -0.40
CA ILE A 149 -28.20 12.81 -1.65
C ILE A 149 -26.73 12.39 -1.48
N ALA A 150 -26.06 12.80 -0.41
CA ALA A 150 -24.69 12.38 -0.11
C ALA A 150 -24.59 10.86 0.01
N SER A 151 -25.57 10.23 0.68
CA SER A 151 -25.66 8.77 0.80
C SER A 151 -25.83 8.06 -0.54
N ALA A 152 -26.66 8.59 -1.43
CA ALA A 152 -26.87 8.02 -2.76
C ALA A 152 -25.62 8.19 -3.64
N ALA A 153 -25.05 9.40 -3.67
CA ALA A 153 -23.84 9.70 -4.42
C ALA A 153 -22.65 8.85 -3.96
N ALA A 154 -22.44 8.69 -2.65
CA ALA A 154 -21.38 7.84 -2.08
C ALA A 154 -21.55 6.35 -2.43
N LYS A 155 -22.77 5.88 -2.72
CA LYS A 155 -23.06 4.54 -3.24
C LYS A 155 -22.88 4.41 -4.76
N GLY A 156 -22.47 5.49 -5.43
CA GLY A 156 -22.26 5.55 -6.86
C GLY A 156 -23.52 5.86 -7.67
N CYS A 157 -24.64 6.22 -7.03
CA CYS A 157 -25.83 6.62 -7.76
C CYS A 157 -25.60 7.95 -8.49
N ILE A 158 -26.09 8.03 -9.73
CA ILE A 158 -26.06 9.21 -10.61
C ILE A 158 -27.45 9.42 -11.21
N GLY A 159 -27.73 10.62 -11.72
CA GLY A 159 -29.04 11.00 -12.26
C GLY A 159 -29.64 12.20 -11.54
N ARG A 160 -30.93 12.46 -11.77
CA ARG A 160 -31.62 13.63 -11.19
C ARG A 160 -31.80 13.47 -9.68
N MET A 161 -31.55 14.53 -8.92
CA MET A 161 -31.60 14.44 -7.45
C MET A 161 -33.00 14.12 -6.91
N ASP A 162 -34.04 14.66 -7.54
CA ASP A 162 -35.43 14.36 -7.20
C ASP A 162 -35.78 12.87 -7.39
N GLU A 163 -35.31 12.25 -8.48
CA GLU A 163 -35.46 10.81 -8.72
C GLU A 163 -34.67 9.99 -7.69
N LEU A 164 -33.45 10.41 -7.35
CA LEU A 164 -32.64 9.76 -6.32
C LEU A 164 -33.29 9.81 -4.94
N LEU A 165 -33.94 10.94 -4.60
CA LEU A 165 -34.72 11.06 -3.36
C LEU A 165 -35.93 10.12 -3.39
N GLN A 166 -36.67 10.07 -4.49
CA GLN A 166 -37.89 9.26 -4.63
C GLN A 166 -37.62 7.75 -4.72
N ALA A 167 -36.37 7.33 -4.91
CA ALA A 167 -35.99 5.92 -5.03
C ALA A 167 -36.24 5.05 -3.78
N SER A 168 -36.61 5.64 -2.64
CA SER A 168 -36.96 4.92 -1.41
C SER A 168 -38.29 5.41 -0.81
N PRO A 169 -39.05 4.58 -0.08
CA PRO A 169 -40.29 5.02 0.57
C PRO A 169 -40.11 6.21 1.53
N TYR A 170 -38.98 6.21 2.25
CA TYR A 170 -38.60 7.33 3.12
C TYR A 170 -38.36 8.60 2.31
N GLY A 171 -37.60 8.50 1.22
CA GLY A 171 -37.27 9.63 0.39
C GLY A 171 -38.43 10.16 -0.44
N GLN A 172 -39.36 9.31 -0.89
CA GLN A 172 -40.64 9.74 -1.45
C GLN A 172 -41.44 10.56 -0.43
N SER A 173 -41.51 10.09 0.82
CA SER A 173 -42.19 10.83 1.88
C SER A 173 -41.53 12.18 2.15
N MET A 174 -40.20 12.23 2.08
CA MET A 174 -39.44 13.47 2.19
C MET A 174 -39.72 14.41 1.02
N TYR A 175 -39.70 13.90 -0.21
CA TYR A 175 -39.97 14.68 -1.42
C TYR A 175 -41.38 15.30 -1.39
N ASN A 176 -42.39 14.54 -1.00
CA ASN A 176 -43.76 15.07 -0.84
C ASN A 176 -43.83 16.19 0.21
N LEU A 177 -43.04 16.08 1.31
CA LEU A 177 -42.92 17.16 2.29
C LEU A 177 -42.26 18.39 1.65
N LEU A 178 -41.21 18.23 0.85
CA LEU A 178 -40.56 19.34 0.15
C LEU A 178 -41.51 20.03 -0.84
N GLU A 179 -42.31 19.27 -1.59
CA GLU A 179 -43.33 19.85 -2.48
C GLU A 179 -44.31 20.74 -1.71
N SER A 180 -44.73 20.32 -0.53
CA SER A 180 -45.61 21.13 0.34
C SER A 180 -44.93 22.40 0.89
N LEU A 181 -43.60 22.42 0.92
CA LEU A 181 -42.77 23.53 1.42
C LEU A 181 -42.16 24.38 0.29
N ALA A 182 -42.39 24.04 -0.98
CA ALA A 182 -41.75 24.69 -2.12
C ALA A 182 -42.19 26.15 -2.37
N GLN A 183 -43.26 26.61 -1.68
CA GLN A 183 -43.71 28.01 -1.71
C GLN A 183 -43.26 28.81 -0.49
N GLU A 184 -42.49 28.19 0.41
CA GLU A 184 -42.01 28.83 1.62
C GLU A 184 -40.79 29.70 1.34
N GLU A 185 -40.68 30.76 2.12
CA GLU A 185 -39.58 31.73 2.02
C GLU A 185 -38.22 31.02 2.12
N GLY A 186 -37.39 31.20 1.10
CA GLY A 186 -36.05 30.62 1.01
C GLY A 186 -36.00 29.19 0.46
N LEU A 187 -37.13 28.57 0.07
CA LEU A 187 -37.20 27.24 -0.55
C LEU A 187 -37.84 27.26 -1.95
N GLU A 188 -38.07 28.43 -2.53
CA GLU A 188 -38.80 28.62 -3.78
C GLU A 188 -38.09 27.98 -4.98
N SER A 189 -36.76 27.93 -4.92
CA SER A 189 -35.92 27.32 -5.96
C SER A 189 -35.61 25.85 -5.69
N LEU A 190 -36.13 25.27 -4.60
CA LEU A 190 -35.70 23.97 -4.12
C LEU A 190 -36.00 22.86 -5.13
N LEU A 191 -37.23 22.79 -5.62
CA LEU A 191 -37.62 21.76 -6.60
C LEU A 191 -36.82 21.88 -7.89
N THR A 192 -36.55 23.12 -8.33
CA THR A 192 -35.69 23.40 -9.49
C THR A 192 -34.25 22.94 -9.24
N SER A 193 -33.71 23.20 -8.06
CA SER A 193 -32.36 22.77 -7.67
C SER A 193 -32.23 21.24 -7.60
N LEU A 194 -33.29 20.54 -7.17
CA LEU A 194 -33.35 19.08 -7.11
C LEU A 194 -33.63 18.42 -8.47
N ALA A 195 -34.15 19.16 -9.45
CA ALA A 195 -34.35 18.65 -10.80
C ALA A 195 -33.04 18.47 -11.58
N ARG A 196 -31.91 19.01 -11.09
CA ARG A 196 -30.59 18.92 -11.73
C ARG A 196 -29.98 17.51 -11.61
N GLU A 197 -29.13 17.16 -12.57
CA GLU A 197 -28.45 15.86 -12.63
C GLU A 197 -27.13 15.86 -11.86
N ILE A 198 -26.86 14.76 -11.15
CA ILE A 198 -25.56 14.42 -10.58
C ILE A 198 -24.81 13.54 -11.57
N HIS A 199 -23.59 13.95 -11.89
CA HIS A 199 -22.62 13.23 -12.67
C HIS A 199 -21.43 12.80 -11.82
N ARG A 200 -20.75 11.74 -12.24
CA ARG A 200 -19.56 11.21 -11.58
C ARG A 200 -18.37 11.33 -12.52
N ILE A 201 -17.34 12.05 -12.08
CA ILE A 201 -16.06 12.20 -12.76
C ILE A 201 -15.04 11.38 -12.00
N GLU A 202 -14.45 10.39 -12.66
CA GLU A 202 -13.40 9.56 -12.10
C GLU A 202 -12.08 9.87 -12.79
N LEU A 203 -11.07 10.28 -12.01
CA LEU A 203 -9.71 10.32 -12.52
C LEU A 203 -9.18 8.90 -12.67
N PRO A 204 -8.40 8.59 -13.73
CA PRO A 204 -7.85 7.25 -13.95
C PRO A 204 -7.12 6.70 -12.72
N ALA A 205 -7.18 5.38 -12.52
CA ALA A 205 -6.62 4.71 -11.34
C ALA A 205 -5.14 5.02 -11.04
N GLN A 206 -4.38 5.43 -12.05
CA GLN A 206 -2.98 5.88 -11.92
C GLN A 206 -2.80 7.17 -11.09
N PHE A 207 -3.86 7.94 -10.84
CA PHE A 207 -3.86 9.10 -9.94
C PHE A 207 -4.19 8.74 -8.48
N VAL A 208 -4.68 7.53 -8.21
CA VAL A 208 -5.12 7.07 -6.87
C VAL A 208 -3.97 7.05 -5.85
N GLU A 209 -2.73 7.08 -6.31
CA GLU A 209 -1.53 7.06 -5.46
C GLU A 209 -1.17 8.42 -4.86
N ASP A 210 -1.73 9.51 -5.38
CA ASP A 210 -1.40 10.88 -4.99
C ASP A 210 -2.68 11.69 -4.77
N GLU A 211 -3.26 11.56 -3.58
CA GLU A 211 -4.47 12.25 -3.15
C GLU A 211 -4.32 13.79 -3.20
N LEU A 212 -3.09 14.30 -3.02
CA LEU A 212 -2.79 15.72 -3.13
C LEU A 212 -2.90 16.17 -4.59
N LEU A 213 -2.31 15.44 -5.53
CA LEU A 213 -2.42 15.73 -6.97
C LEU A 213 -3.87 15.64 -7.44
N VAL A 214 -4.61 14.61 -7.03
CA VAL A 214 -6.04 14.45 -7.32
C VAL A 214 -6.83 15.67 -6.84
N THR A 215 -6.58 16.10 -5.61
CA THR A 215 -7.22 17.29 -5.03
C THR A 215 -6.84 18.56 -5.79
N ALA A 216 -5.58 18.70 -6.21
CA ALA A 216 -5.14 19.85 -7.02
C ALA A 216 -5.80 19.88 -8.41
N VAL A 217 -5.97 18.71 -9.05
CA VAL A 217 -6.65 18.59 -10.35
C VAL A 217 -8.12 18.98 -10.23
N PHE A 218 -8.83 18.47 -9.21
CA PHE A 218 -10.22 18.83 -9.01
C PHE A 218 -10.41 20.30 -8.60
N LYS A 219 -9.49 20.87 -7.81
CA LYS A 219 -9.47 22.32 -7.55
C LYS A 219 -9.23 23.16 -8.80
N ALA A 220 -8.34 22.72 -9.69
CA ALA A 220 -8.14 23.38 -10.97
C ALA A 220 -9.41 23.30 -11.85
N LEU A 221 -10.06 22.13 -11.89
CA LEU A 221 -11.32 21.93 -12.59
C LEU A 221 -12.42 22.87 -12.07
N GLU A 222 -12.53 22.97 -10.75
CA GLU A 222 -13.48 23.85 -10.07
C GLU A 222 -13.24 25.34 -10.41
N GLN A 223 -12.01 25.83 -10.26
CA GLN A 223 -11.72 27.25 -10.45
C GLN A 223 -11.68 27.68 -11.91
N ASP A 224 -11.08 26.87 -12.78
CA ASP A 224 -10.85 27.27 -14.17
C ASP A 224 -12.04 26.98 -15.07
N THR A 225 -12.84 25.97 -14.70
CA THR A 225 -13.89 25.45 -15.58
C THR A 225 -15.26 25.59 -14.96
N PHE A 226 -15.44 25.22 -13.68
CA PHE A 226 -16.75 25.27 -13.05
C PHE A 226 -17.17 26.68 -12.64
N ALA A 227 -16.23 27.55 -12.27
CA ALA A 227 -16.53 28.93 -11.92
C ALA A 227 -17.23 29.74 -13.02
N THR A 228 -17.07 29.33 -14.29
CA THR A 228 -17.65 29.99 -15.47
C THR A 228 -18.75 29.17 -16.14
N SER A 229 -19.07 27.99 -15.61
CA SER A 229 -20.12 27.11 -16.13
C SER A 229 -21.22 26.88 -15.09
N ASP A 230 -22.39 26.44 -15.53
CA ASP A 230 -23.51 26.07 -14.65
C ASP A 230 -23.28 24.67 -14.03
N LEU A 231 -22.06 24.45 -13.53
CA LEU A 231 -21.57 23.22 -12.93
C LEU A 231 -21.18 23.47 -11.47
N PHE A 232 -21.50 22.52 -10.61
CA PHE A 232 -21.19 22.61 -9.18
C PHE A 232 -20.51 21.33 -8.67
N PRO A 233 -19.31 21.42 -8.06
CA PRO A 233 -18.69 20.26 -7.42
C PRO A 233 -19.48 19.89 -6.16
N LEU A 234 -20.12 18.73 -6.17
CA LEU A 234 -21.04 18.31 -5.12
C LEU A 234 -20.35 17.63 -3.94
N MET A 235 -19.40 16.74 -4.21
CA MET A 235 -18.59 16.05 -3.22
C MET A 235 -17.37 15.41 -3.90
N GLN A 236 -16.28 15.20 -3.15
CA GLN A 236 -15.08 14.52 -3.63
C GLN A 236 -14.72 13.37 -2.68
N ARG A 237 -14.37 12.20 -3.22
CA ARG A 237 -13.79 11.09 -2.47
C ARG A 237 -12.70 10.40 -3.27
N GLY A 238 -11.50 10.37 -2.73
CA GLY A 238 -10.33 9.85 -3.43
C GLY A 238 -10.24 10.46 -4.84
N ASN A 239 -10.16 9.61 -5.85
CA ASN A 239 -10.08 9.98 -7.27
C ASN A 239 -11.43 10.30 -7.94
N THR A 240 -12.51 10.41 -7.19
CA THR A 240 -13.85 10.66 -7.72
C THR A 240 -14.37 12.03 -7.28
N LEU A 241 -14.89 12.79 -8.22
CA LEU A 241 -15.62 14.03 -8.01
C LEU A 241 -17.05 13.88 -8.54
N TRP A 242 -18.04 14.15 -7.70
CA TRP A 242 -19.43 14.25 -8.12
C TRP A 242 -19.74 15.70 -8.46
N VAL A 243 -20.45 15.93 -9.55
CA VAL A 243 -20.72 17.27 -10.09
C VAL A 243 -22.19 17.38 -10.45
N VAL A 244 -22.85 18.46 -10.02
CA VAL A 244 -24.20 18.79 -10.44
C VAL A 244 -24.16 19.68 -11.67
N GLY A 245 -25.00 19.40 -12.66
CA GLY A 245 -25.18 20.26 -13.83
C GLY A 245 -25.69 19.48 -15.04
N ALA A 246 -25.69 20.13 -16.21
CA ALA A 246 -26.06 19.46 -17.44
C ALA A 246 -24.91 18.59 -17.98
N LYS A 247 -25.20 17.35 -18.38
CA LYS A 247 -24.21 16.40 -18.93
C LYS A 247 -23.32 17.01 -20.02
N GLN A 248 -23.91 17.73 -20.96
CA GLN A 248 -23.18 18.38 -22.06
C GLN A 248 -22.14 19.39 -21.56
N ARG A 249 -22.46 20.13 -20.50
CA ARG A 249 -21.54 21.08 -19.87
C ARG A 249 -20.40 20.36 -19.16
N VAL A 250 -20.68 19.25 -18.48
CA VAL A 250 -19.63 18.41 -17.87
C VAL A 250 -18.67 17.87 -18.93
N GLU A 251 -19.19 17.36 -20.05
CA GLU A 251 -18.38 16.86 -21.16
C GLU A 251 -17.55 17.97 -21.82
N GLU A 252 -18.13 19.15 -22.03
CA GLU A 252 -17.44 20.33 -22.56
C GLU A 252 -16.31 20.80 -21.63
N ALA A 253 -16.60 20.89 -20.32
CA ALA A 253 -15.64 21.23 -19.29
C ALA A 253 -14.44 20.27 -19.29
N LEU A 254 -14.69 18.96 -19.38
CA LEU A 254 -13.63 17.96 -19.40
C LEU A 254 -12.81 17.99 -20.70
N ARG A 255 -13.43 18.25 -21.86
CA ARG A 255 -12.71 18.37 -23.14
C ARG A 255 -11.79 19.59 -23.18
N ASN A 256 -12.19 20.67 -22.53
CA ASN A 256 -11.46 21.93 -22.50
C ASN A 256 -10.48 22.04 -21.32
N LEU A 257 -10.45 21.04 -20.43
CA LEU A 257 -9.57 21.03 -19.28
C LEU A 257 -8.11 21.06 -19.72
N THR A 258 -7.43 22.13 -19.34
CA THR A 258 -5.99 22.29 -19.57
C THR A 258 -5.27 22.37 -18.23
N LEU A 259 -4.54 21.32 -17.87
CA LEU A 259 -3.80 21.27 -16.60
C LEU A 259 -2.40 21.85 -16.80
N ALA A 260 -2.20 23.09 -16.38
CA ALA A 260 -0.89 23.72 -16.38
C ALA A 260 -0.12 23.36 -15.09
N PRO A 261 1.12 22.85 -15.17
CA PRO A 261 1.88 22.42 -13.99
C PRO A 261 2.04 23.51 -12.94
N ASP A 262 2.30 24.75 -13.34
CA ASP A 262 2.44 25.91 -12.46
C ASP A 262 1.17 26.16 -11.62
N ARG A 263 -0.01 25.91 -12.18
CA ARG A 263 -1.29 26.05 -11.47
C ARG A 263 -1.49 24.96 -10.42
N LEU A 264 -1.21 23.71 -10.78
CA LEU A 264 -1.25 22.60 -9.83
C LEU A 264 -0.31 22.85 -8.63
N TYR A 265 0.87 23.41 -8.90
CA TYR A 265 1.81 23.83 -7.85
C TYR A 265 1.25 24.93 -6.94
N ARG A 266 0.59 25.96 -7.49
CA ARG A 266 -0.04 27.01 -6.67
C ARG A 266 -1.12 26.46 -5.74
N PHE A 267 -1.91 25.49 -6.21
CA PHE A 267 -2.94 24.85 -5.39
C PHE A 267 -2.39 24.02 -4.24
N LEU A 268 -1.20 23.45 -4.39
CA LEU A 268 -0.56 22.61 -3.39
C LEU A 268 0.24 23.40 -2.34
N TYR A 269 0.86 24.52 -2.74
CA TYR A 269 1.86 25.20 -1.90
C TYR A 269 1.57 26.69 -1.64
N GLY A 270 0.53 27.27 -2.23
CA GLY A 270 0.12 28.67 -2.03
C GLY A 270 1.02 29.71 -2.73
N GLU A 271 0.48 30.91 -2.99
CA GLU A 271 1.18 31.97 -3.75
C GLU A 271 2.40 32.56 -3.02
N GLN A 272 2.36 32.64 -1.69
CA GLN A 272 3.43 33.27 -0.90
C GLN A 272 4.72 32.44 -0.85
N ILE A 273 4.61 31.11 -0.82
CA ILE A 273 5.77 30.22 -0.85
C ILE A 273 6.43 30.27 -2.23
N TYR A 274 5.62 30.25 -3.29
CA TYR A 274 6.11 30.33 -4.68
C TYR A 274 6.82 31.67 -4.99
N SER A 275 6.24 32.79 -4.54
CA SER A 275 6.81 34.13 -4.74
C SER A 275 8.09 34.34 -3.93
N SER A 276 8.15 33.83 -2.70
CA SER A 276 9.36 33.87 -1.86
C SER A 276 10.50 33.04 -2.46
N ILE A 277 10.19 31.88 -3.04
CA ILE A 277 11.19 31.05 -3.72
C ILE A 277 11.72 31.76 -4.97
N LEU A 278 10.85 32.32 -5.81
CA LEU A 278 11.24 33.03 -7.04
C LEU A 278 12.01 34.33 -6.77
N ASN A 279 11.60 35.12 -5.76
CA ASN A 279 12.23 36.40 -5.44
C ASN A 279 13.62 36.27 -4.78
N ASN A 280 13.96 35.07 -4.28
CA ASN A 280 15.28 34.76 -3.74
C ASN A 280 16.19 34.04 -4.76
N LEU A 281 15.78 33.95 -6.03
CA LEU A 281 16.64 33.42 -7.09
C LEU A 281 17.66 34.47 -7.54
N PRO A 282 18.94 34.10 -7.70
CA PRO A 282 19.94 35.00 -8.26
C PRO A 282 19.64 35.27 -9.75
N ALA A 283 20.06 36.42 -10.26
CA ALA A 283 19.78 36.87 -11.64
C ALA A 283 20.18 35.81 -12.68
N ALA A 284 19.43 35.75 -13.80
CA ALA A 284 19.38 34.65 -14.76
C ALA A 284 20.73 34.17 -15.36
N GLY A 285 21.82 34.92 -15.19
CA GLY A 285 23.18 34.55 -15.61
C GLY A 285 24.09 33.97 -14.51
N ALA A 286 23.66 33.94 -13.24
CA ALA A 286 24.46 33.49 -12.10
C ALA A 286 24.11 32.07 -11.61
N LEU A 287 23.17 31.39 -12.27
CA LEU A 287 22.74 30.03 -11.90
C LEU A 287 23.69 29.00 -12.51
N GLN A 288 24.62 28.48 -11.70
CA GLN A 288 25.34 27.25 -12.04
C GLN A 288 24.38 26.05 -12.00
N ILE A 289 24.61 25.07 -12.87
CA ILE A 289 23.76 23.88 -13.11
C ILE A 289 23.45 23.09 -11.82
N ASP A 290 24.27 23.21 -10.78
CA ASP A 290 24.04 22.61 -9.46
C ASP A 290 23.01 23.35 -8.57
N SER A 291 22.62 24.58 -8.93
CA SER A 291 21.62 25.40 -8.24
C SER A 291 20.18 25.12 -8.70
N ASN A 292 19.99 24.28 -9.72
CA ASN A 292 18.67 23.73 -10.09
C ASN A 292 18.11 22.76 -9.03
N LYS A 293 18.87 22.43 -7.99
CA LYS A 293 18.44 21.58 -6.87
C LYS A 293 17.25 22.12 -6.08
N TYR A 294 16.84 23.38 -6.29
CA TYR A 294 15.71 23.99 -5.58
C TYR A 294 14.45 24.26 -6.42
N ILE A 295 14.49 24.16 -7.76
CA ILE A 295 13.35 24.56 -8.59
C ILE A 295 12.53 23.38 -9.11
N LEU A 296 13.11 22.20 -9.28
CA LEU A 296 12.34 21.00 -9.61
C LEU A 296 13.00 19.78 -9.00
N VAL A 297 12.20 18.95 -8.35
CA VAL A 297 12.53 17.56 -8.07
C VAL A 297 12.77 16.86 -9.42
N ASN A 298 14.03 16.93 -9.88
CA ASN A 298 14.72 16.06 -10.86
C ASN A 298 14.19 15.99 -12.32
N GLU A 299 14.85 16.72 -13.22
CA GLU A 299 14.72 16.62 -14.69
C GLU A 299 14.90 15.20 -15.24
N ASN A 300 15.70 14.36 -14.56
CA ASN A 300 15.89 12.95 -14.92
C ASN A 300 14.59 12.16 -14.69
N ILE A 301 13.81 12.48 -13.65
CA ILE A 301 12.51 11.86 -13.39
C ILE A 301 11.51 12.28 -14.46
N THR A 302 11.45 13.57 -14.82
CA THR A 302 10.56 14.07 -15.88
C THR A 302 10.92 13.52 -17.27
N ARG A 303 12.20 13.40 -17.62
CA ARG A 303 12.65 12.74 -18.87
C ARG A 303 12.36 11.25 -18.88
N GLN A 304 12.58 10.55 -17.77
CA GLN A 304 12.21 9.13 -17.63
C GLN A 304 10.69 8.95 -17.77
N TYR A 305 9.90 9.89 -17.25
CA TYR A 305 8.43 9.86 -17.35
C TYR A 305 7.92 10.14 -18.77
N ALA A 306 8.46 11.14 -19.46
CA ALA A 306 8.13 11.45 -20.85
C ALA A 306 8.54 10.32 -21.81
N THR A 307 9.72 9.72 -21.58
CA THR A 307 10.21 8.56 -22.35
C THR A 307 9.32 7.32 -22.11
N ARG A 308 8.84 7.10 -20.87
CA ARG A 308 7.89 6.03 -20.53
C ARG A 308 6.48 6.24 -21.12
N ILE A 309 6.01 7.48 -21.21
CA ILE A 309 4.73 7.83 -21.86
C ILE A 309 4.82 7.58 -23.37
N MET A 310 5.93 7.96 -24.03
CA MET A 310 6.15 7.68 -25.45
C MET A 310 6.29 6.17 -25.77
N LEU A 311 6.97 5.42 -24.90
CA LEU A 311 7.04 3.95 -25.00
C LEU A 311 5.67 3.29 -24.80
N ARG A 312 4.81 3.85 -23.91
CA ARG A 312 3.43 3.36 -23.70
C ARG A 312 2.51 3.60 -24.90
N ARG A 313 2.62 4.74 -25.59
CA ARG A 313 1.85 4.99 -26.83
C ARG A 313 2.21 3.98 -27.93
N SER A 314 3.49 3.60 -27.98
CA SER A 314 4.02 2.56 -28.87
C SER A 314 3.55 1.15 -28.45
N ALA A 315 3.47 0.88 -27.13
CA ALA A 315 2.90 -0.35 -26.59
C ALA A 315 1.38 -0.46 -26.82
N GLN A 316 0.64 0.65 -26.74
CA GLN A 316 -0.80 0.72 -26.99
C GLN A 316 -1.13 0.51 -28.48
N GLN A 317 -0.28 0.99 -29.38
CA GLN A 317 -0.33 0.66 -30.81
C GLN A 317 0.04 -0.82 -31.11
N LEU A 318 0.88 -1.44 -30.27
CA LEU A 318 1.15 -2.88 -30.30
C LEU A 318 -0.04 -3.70 -29.77
N VAL A 319 -0.74 -3.20 -28.73
CA VAL A 319 -1.95 -3.80 -28.14
C VAL A 319 -3.08 -3.88 -29.16
N GLU A 320 -3.32 -2.80 -29.90
CA GLU A 320 -4.33 -2.76 -30.97
C GLU A 320 -3.98 -3.69 -32.14
N ARG A 321 -2.69 -3.97 -32.38
CA ARG A 321 -2.23 -4.90 -33.43
C ARG A 321 -2.21 -6.37 -33.03
N HIS A 322 -2.06 -6.70 -31.75
CA HIS A 322 -1.76 -8.08 -31.31
C HIS A 322 -2.80 -8.70 -30.36
N ASN A 323 -3.90 -8.01 -30.05
CA ASN A 323 -5.06 -8.58 -29.33
C ASN A 323 -4.75 -9.18 -27.95
N ILE A 324 -3.93 -8.46 -27.17
CA ILE A 324 -3.48 -8.86 -25.83
C ILE A 324 -4.46 -8.33 -24.77
N SER A 325 -4.77 -9.13 -23.73
CA SER A 325 -5.87 -8.86 -22.78
C SER A 325 -5.58 -7.75 -21.75
N ALA A 326 -6.64 -7.13 -21.20
CA ALA A 326 -6.54 -6.07 -20.18
C ALA A 326 -5.79 -6.50 -18.89
N ASP A 327 -5.83 -7.79 -18.55
CA ASP A 327 -5.13 -8.37 -17.40
C ASP A 327 -3.63 -8.55 -17.65
N GLU A 328 -3.24 -8.92 -18.88
CA GLU A 328 -1.84 -8.92 -19.31
C GLU A 328 -1.28 -7.51 -19.41
N ILE A 329 -2.09 -6.53 -19.82
CA ILE A 329 -1.73 -5.11 -19.84
C ILE A 329 -1.52 -4.58 -18.42
N SER A 330 -2.37 -4.92 -17.45
CA SER A 330 -2.19 -4.54 -16.04
C SER A 330 -0.90 -5.09 -15.42
N ARG A 331 -0.52 -6.34 -15.79
CA ARG A 331 0.76 -6.98 -15.40
C ARG A 331 1.98 -6.32 -16.06
N ILE A 332 1.87 -5.90 -17.32
CA ILE A 332 2.95 -5.23 -18.06
C ILE A 332 3.11 -3.76 -17.61
N MET A 333 2.02 -3.09 -17.23
CA MET A 333 1.99 -1.63 -17.10
C MET A 333 2.25 -1.07 -15.69
N THR A 334 1.94 -1.79 -14.59
CA THR A 334 1.94 -1.18 -13.24
C THR A 334 3.03 -1.65 -12.28
N GLY A 335 3.67 -2.80 -12.50
CA GLY A 335 4.53 -3.41 -11.48
C GLY A 335 3.83 -3.80 -10.17
N ARG A 336 2.55 -3.44 -9.99
CA ARG A 336 1.74 -3.66 -8.78
C ARG A 336 0.93 -4.96 -8.82
N GLY A 337 0.89 -5.62 -9.97
CA GLY A 337 0.52 -7.04 -10.12
C GLY A 337 1.72 -7.96 -10.40
N LEU A 338 2.95 -7.42 -10.31
CA LEU A 338 4.18 -8.18 -10.51
C LEU A 338 4.63 -8.72 -9.17
N GLY A 339 4.85 -10.04 -9.07
CA GLY A 339 5.52 -10.63 -7.90
C GLY A 339 6.88 -9.98 -7.66
N VAL A 340 7.45 -10.14 -6.47
CA VAL A 340 8.75 -9.57 -6.04
C VAL A 340 9.81 -9.74 -7.11
N ALA A 341 9.90 -10.90 -7.76
CA ALA A 341 10.81 -11.15 -8.87
C ALA A 341 10.68 -10.08 -9.98
N ALA A 342 9.47 -9.79 -10.44
CA ALA A 342 9.29 -8.85 -11.53
C ALA A 342 9.47 -7.38 -11.09
N ARG A 343 9.20 -7.04 -9.82
CA ARG A 343 9.60 -5.75 -9.23
C ARG A 343 11.12 -5.60 -9.15
N LEU A 344 11.84 -6.64 -8.73
CA LEU A 344 13.31 -6.64 -8.71
C LEU A 344 13.90 -6.46 -10.11
N ARG A 345 13.37 -7.13 -11.14
CA ARG A 345 13.82 -6.90 -12.53
C ARG A 345 13.73 -5.44 -12.95
N ALA A 346 12.67 -4.75 -12.54
CA ALA A 346 12.48 -3.32 -12.83
C ALA A 346 13.44 -2.41 -12.03
N LEU A 347 13.88 -2.84 -10.84
CA LEU A 347 14.89 -2.12 -10.04
C LEU A 347 16.29 -2.16 -10.64
N ALA A 348 16.60 -3.18 -11.45
CA ALA A 348 17.95 -3.56 -11.87
C ALA A 348 18.76 -2.46 -12.56
N GLU A 349 18.09 -1.47 -13.15
CA GLU A 349 18.73 -0.35 -13.86
C GLU A 349 19.01 0.86 -12.96
N SER A 350 18.39 0.92 -11.78
CA SER A 350 18.35 2.13 -10.95
C SER A 350 18.96 1.96 -9.56
N ILE A 351 18.91 0.76 -8.99
CA ILE A 351 19.43 0.47 -7.66
C ILE A 351 20.23 -0.84 -7.72
N PRO A 352 21.48 -0.88 -7.22
CA PRO A 352 22.22 -2.11 -7.08
C PRO A 352 21.47 -3.08 -6.16
N TYR A 353 21.19 -4.28 -6.64
CA TYR A 353 20.67 -5.37 -5.82
C TYR A 353 21.19 -6.70 -6.37
N CYS A 354 21.18 -7.74 -5.53
CA CYS A 354 21.20 -9.12 -6.01
C CYS A 354 20.35 -10.03 -5.14
N LEU A 355 19.86 -11.12 -5.73
CA LEU A 355 19.34 -12.25 -4.95
C LEU A 355 20.51 -13.01 -4.35
N THR A 356 20.39 -13.36 -3.07
CA THR A 356 21.38 -14.15 -2.33
C THR A 356 20.70 -15.25 -1.51
N GLY A 357 21.46 -15.96 -0.68
CA GLY A 357 20.96 -16.95 0.27
C GLY A 357 20.26 -18.12 -0.41
N ARG A 358 19.27 -18.67 0.29
CA ARG A 358 18.57 -19.89 -0.12
C ARG A 358 17.67 -19.65 -1.34
N SER A 359 17.16 -18.43 -1.49
CA SER A 359 16.40 -18.07 -2.69
C SER A 359 17.29 -18.08 -3.92
N ALA A 360 18.49 -17.50 -3.87
CA ALA A 360 19.44 -17.58 -4.98
C ALA A 360 19.85 -19.03 -5.30
N ALA A 361 20.04 -19.87 -4.27
CA ALA A 361 20.38 -21.28 -4.46
C ALA A 361 19.28 -22.00 -5.24
N TYR A 362 18.02 -21.79 -4.84
CA TYR A 362 16.85 -22.32 -5.54
C TYR A 362 16.77 -21.86 -7.01
N PHE A 363 17.13 -20.61 -7.31
CA PHE A 363 17.14 -20.13 -8.71
C PHE A 363 18.12 -20.88 -9.62
N TYR A 364 19.21 -21.42 -9.07
CA TYR A 364 20.18 -22.22 -9.82
C TYR A 364 19.90 -23.72 -9.79
N SER A 365 19.41 -24.25 -8.67
CA SER A 365 19.27 -25.69 -8.46
C SER A 365 17.87 -26.22 -8.73
N ASN A 366 16.85 -25.37 -8.62
CA ASN A 366 15.44 -25.75 -8.58
C ASN A 366 15.12 -26.82 -7.51
N TRP A 367 16.01 -27.00 -6.52
CA TRP A 367 15.88 -28.01 -5.48
C TRP A 367 15.05 -27.47 -4.32
N ARG A 368 13.95 -28.16 -4.00
CA ARG A 368 12.85 -27.63 -3.17
C ARG A 368 13.08 -27.89 -1.67
N TYR A 369 13.57 -26.86 -0.98
CA TYR A 369 13.34 -26.70 0.47
C TYR A 369 12.81 -25.31 0.85
N THR A 370 13.05 -24.29 0.02
CA THR A 370 12.53 -22.94 0.24
C THR A 370 11.08 -22.80 -0.22
N SER A 371 10.30 -22.05 0.56
CA SER A 371 8.98 -21.59 0.11
C SER A 371 9.16 -20.75 -1.15
N GLU A 372 8.43 -21.06 -2.24
CA GLU A 372 8.39 -20.28 -3.48
C GLU A 372 8.01 -18.79 -3.24
N LYS A 373 7.58 -18.48 -2.02
CA LYS A 373 7.25 -17.14 -1.54
C LYS A 373 8.46 -16.31 -1.05
N LEU A 374 9.63 -16.92 -0.78
CA LEU A 374 10.76 -16.25 -0.14
C LEU A 374 11.75 -15.62 -1.13
N PHE A 375 12.10 -14.36 -0.90
CA PHE A 375 13.14 -13.62 -1.63
C PHE A 375 14.14 -12.99 -0.67
N GLU A 376 15.40 -13.37 -0.76
CA GLU A 376 16.50 -12.78 -0.01
C GLU A 376 17.28 -11.86 -0.94
N VAL A 377 17.27 -10.57 -0.62
CA VAL A 377 17.75 -9.51 -1.51
C VAL A 377 18.85 -8.75 -0.80
N ALA A 378 20.06 -8.81 -1.34
CA ALA A 378 21.17 -7.97 -0.90
C ALA A 378 21.10 -6.59 -1.54
N ILE A 379 21.26 -5.54 -0.74
CA ILE A 379 21.20 -4.14 -1.16
C ILE A 379 22.24 -3.27 -0.43
N PRO A 380 22.67 -2.13 -1.00
CA PRO A 380 23.50 -1.15 -0.31
C PRO A 380 22.70 -0.44 0.79
N GLU A 381 23.37 -0.09 1.90
CA GLU A 381 22.75 0.64 3.01
C GLU A 381 22.04 1.94 2.59
N PRO A 382 22.62 2.80 1.72
CA PRO A 382 21.97 4.05 1.31
C PRO A 382 20.63 3.88 0.57
N ASP A 383 20.38 2.69 0.01
CA ASP A 383 19.18 2.41 -0.80
C ASP A 383 18.10 1.64 -0.04
N MET A 384 18.33 1.31 1.24
CA MET A 384 17.42 0.51 2.05
C MET A 384 15.99 1.06 2.06
N ALA A 385 15.82 2.34 2.38
CA ALA A 385 14.49 2.96 2.45
C ALA A 385 13.75 2.93 1.09
N LYS A 386 14.49 3.10 -0.01
CA LYS A 386 13.92 3.09 -1.37
C LYS A 386 13.46 1.69 -1.75
N VAL A 387 14.32 0.69 -1.54
CA VAL A 387 14.01 -0.71 -1.88
C VAL A 387 12.91 -1.26 -0.99
N TYR A 388 12.94 -0.95 0.31
CA TYR A 388 11.88 -1.32 1.25
C TYR A 388 10.52 -0.81 0.78
N THR A 389 10.44 0.49 0.48
CA THR A 389 9.19 1.12 0.03
C THR A 389 8.72 0.55 -1.30
N TYR A 390 9.65 0.29 -2.23
CA TYR A 390 9.34 -0.23 -3.56
C TYR A 390 8.84 -1.69 -3.56
N LEU A 391 9.40 -2.53 -2.69
CA LEU A 391 9.03 -3.93 -2.61
C LEU A 391 7.80 -4.18 -1.75
N LYS A 392 7.46 -3.26 -0.84
CA LYS A 392 6.31 -3.37 0.07
C LYS A 392 4.99 -3.13 -0.64
N ASN A 393 4.03 -4.04 -0.44
CA ASN A 393 2.63 -3.89 -0.84
C ASN A 393 1.72 -4.70 0.11
N PRO A 394 0.39 -4.65 -0.03
CA PRO A 394 -0.54 -5.38 0.86
C PRO A 394 -0.37 -6.91 0.89
N ARG A 395 0.29 -7.51 -0.10
CA ARG A 395 0.50 -8.96 -0.26
C ARG A 395 1.96 -9.40 -0.05
N THR A 396 2.87 -8.45 0.17
CA THR A 396 4.30 -8.72 0.32
C THR A 396 4.80 -8.22 1.67
N TYR A 397 5.30 -9.16 2.48
CA TYR A 397 6.01 -8.84 3.70
C TYR A 397 7.46 -8.50 3.39
N VAL A 398 7.99 -7.39 3.91
CA VAL A 398 9.40 -6.98 3.74
C VAL A 398 10.01 -6.75 5.11
N SER A 399 11.15 -7.38 5.39
CA SER A 399 11.87 -7.28 6.67
C SER A 399 13.38 -7.30 6.45
N THR A 400 14.14 -6.82 7.43
CA THR A 400 15.61 -6.99 7.54
C THR A 400 15.99 -8.14 8.48
N THR A 401 15.02 -8.78 9.10
CA THR A 401 15.19 -9.90 10.03
C THR A 401 14.45 -11.14 9.55
N SER A 402 14.80 -12.29 10.11
CA SER A 402 14.17 -13.57 9.76
C SER A 402 12.64 -13.51 9.92
N PRO A 403 11.88 -13.91 8.89
CA PRO A 403 10.42 -13.88 8.91
C PRO A 403 9.84 -14.90 9.89
N THR A 404 8.72 -14.54 10.51
CA THR A 404 7.98 -15.44 11.41
C THR A 404 7.06 -16.37 10.63
N ALA A 405 6.62 -17.49 11.24
CA ALA A 405 5.63 -18.38 10.65
C ALA A 405 4.32 -17.66 10.27
N LYS A 406 3.93 -16.65 11.06
CA LYS A 406 2.79 -15.79 10.77
C LYS A 406 2.97 -15.00 9.46
N ALA A 407 4.17 -14.49 9.21
CA ALA A 407 4.47 -13.76 7.96
C ALA A 407 4.31 -14.64 6.72
N PHE A 408 4.62 -15.95 6.79
CA PHE A 408 4.37 -16.87 5.68
C PHE A 408 2.89 -17.25 5.50
N GLY A 409 2.09 -17.11 6.57
CA GLY A 409 0.64 -17.37 6.54
C GLY A 409 -0.18 -16.20 6.01
N ASP A 410 0.18 -14.97 6.40
CA ASP A 410 -0.61 -13.77 6.11
C ASP A 410 -0.27 -13.12 4.76
N TYR A 411 0.84 -13.51 4.11
CA TYR A 411 1.34 -12.87 2.90
C TYR A 411 1.60 -13.86 1.74
N ASP A 412 1.47 -13.35 0.51
CA ASP A 412 1.71 -14.10 -0.73
C ASP A 412 3.21 -14.23 -1.00
N GLU A 413 3.99 -13.21 -0.68
CA GLU A 413 5.44 -13.15 -0.86
C GLU A 413 6.14 -12.55 0.37
N VAL A 414 7.36 -13.01 0.65
CA VAL A 414 8.17 -12.63 1.81
C VAL A 414 9.55 -12.22 1.32
N VAL A 415 9.99 -11.01 1.67
CA VAL A 415 11.28 -10.45 1.30
C VAL A 415 12.12 -10.21 2.55
N ILE A 416 13.36 -10.71 2.53
CA ILE A 416 14.39 -10.39 3.51
C ILE A 416 15.43 -9.52 2.83
N LEU A 417 15.66 -8.34 3.38
CA LEU A 417 16.67 -7.39 2.91
C LEU A 417 17.97 -7.59 3.70
N HIS A 418 19.04 -7.93 2.98
CA HIS A 418 20.40 -8.06 3.50
C HIS A 418 21.21 -6.82 3.14
N ILE A 419 21.66 -6.06 4.14
CA ILE A 419 22.43 -4.83 3.88
C ILE A 419 23.90 -5.20 3.65
N ARG A 420 24.46 -4.80 2.50
CA ARG A 420 25.82 -5.13 2.07
C ARG A 420 26.51 -3.94 1.44
N SER A 421 27.66 -3.57 1.99
CA SER A 421 28.52 -2.50 1.45
C SER A 421 29.38 -2.94 0.27
N ASP A 422 29.69 -4.24 0.17
CA ASP A 422 30.54 -4.84 -0.86
C ASP A 422 29.78 -5.17 -2.17
N LEU A 423 28.45 -5.04 -2.17
CA LEU A 423 27.58 -5.44 -3.28
C LEU A 423 28.04 -4.97 -4.68
N PRO A 424 28.49 -3.71 -4.90
CA PRO A 424 28.92 -3.24 -6.23
C PRO A 424 30.12 -4.01 -6.81
N SER A 425 30.90 -4.67 -5.94
CA SER A 425 32.10 -5.43 -6.32
C SER A 425 31.86 -6.93 -6.47
N LEU A 426 30.67 -7.42 -6.10
CA LEU A 426 30.37 -8.83 -6.13
C LEU A 426 30.11 -9.32 -7.56
N PRO A 427 30.59 -10.53 -7.92
CA PRO A 427 30.25 -11.14 -9.19
C PRO A 427 28.78 -11.54 -9.18
N LEU A 428 28.03 -11.07 -10.19
CA LEU A 428 26.60 -11.34 -10.36
C LEU A 428 26.38 -12.07 -11.68
N ARG A 429 25.41 -12.99 -11.71
CA ARG A 429 24.88 -13.58 -12.95
C ARG A 429 23.44 -13.16 -13.15
N ALA A 430 23.03 -13.04 -14.41
CA ALA A 430 21.64 -12.84 -14.76
C ALA A 430 20.94 -14.20 -14.87
N VAL A 431 19.95 -14.46 -13.99
CA VAL A 431 19.12 -15.67 -14.04
C VAL A 431 17.66 -15.26 -14.19
N LYS A 432 17.02 -15.66 -15.29
CA LYS A 432 15.62 -15.27 -15.60
C LYS A 432 15.40 -13.74 -15.47
N GLY A 433 16.37 -12.94 -15.90
CA GLY A 433 16.36 -11.48 -15.85
C GLY A 433 16.62 -10.87 -14.46
N LEU A 434 16.85 -11.67 -13.43
CA LEU A 434 17.21 -11.22 -12.08
C LEU A 434 18.73 -11.22 -11.91
N LYS A 435 19.26 -10.21 -11.22
CA LYS A 435 20.63 -10.24 -10.73
C LYS A 435 20.70 -11.20 -9.55
N VAL A 436 21.40 -12.30 -9.73
CA VAL A 436 21.62 -13.32 -8.69
C VAL A 436 23.11 -13.34 -8.41
N LEU A 437 23.49 -13.50 -7.15
CA LEU A 437 24.89 -13.70 -6.78
C LEU A 437 25.49 -14.85 -7.60
N ALA A 438 26.71 -14.69 -8.11
CA ALA A 438 27.37 -15.74 -8.88
C ALA A 438 27.46 -17.03 -8.04
N PRO A 439 27.25 -18.21 -8.66
CA PRO A 439 27.15 -19.48 -7.94
C PRO A 439 28.45 -19.80 -7.18
N GLU A 440 29.61 -19.34 -7.63
CA GLU A 440 30.88 -19.50 -6.92
C GLU A 440 30.88 -18.76 -5.58
N THR A 441 30.37 -17.53 -5.57
CA THR A 441 30.28 -16.70 -4.35
C THR A 441 29.17 -17.14 -3.44
N LEU A 442 28.02 -17.49 -4.03
CA LEU A 442 26.90 -18.03 -3.29
C LEU A 442 27.24 -19.36 -2.60
N LEU A 443 27.98 -20.24 -3.28
CA LEU A 443 28.47 -21.49 -2.70
C LEU A 443 29.28 -21.24 -1.44
N CYS A 444 30.21 -20.28 -1.49
CA CYS A 444 31.02 -19.92 -0.33
C CYS A 444 30.16 -19.37 0.81
N GLU A 445 29.18 -18.51 0.52
CA GLU A 445 28.27 -17.94 1.53
C GLU A 445 27.43 -19.02 2.23
N LEU A 446 26.92 -19.99 1.47
CA LEU A 446 26.12 -21.10 2.02
C LEU A 446 26.96 -22.02 2.91
N ILE A 447 28.21 -22.30 2.52
CA ILE A 447 29.17 -23.07 3.33
C ILE A 447 29.55 -22.29 4.60
N GLU A 448 29.73 -20.98 4.49
CA GLU A 448 30.12 -20.10 5.60
C GLU A 448 29.03 -20.00 6.69
N ILE A 449 27.75 -19.95 6.30
CA ILE A 449 26.62 -19.97 7.25
C ILE A 449 26.62 -21.27 8.08
N ALA A 450 27.03 -22.38 7.47
CA ALA A 450 27.22 -23.67 8.13
C ALA A 450 26.02 -24.13 8.95
N ASP A 451 24.80 -23.94 8.45
CA ASP A 451 23.58 -24.60 8.95
C ASP A 451 23.18 -25.76 8.01
N GLU A 452 22.43 -26.73 8.52
CA GLU A 452 22.05 -27.94 7.76
C GLU A 452 21.40 -27.63 6.40
N LEU A 453 20.50 -26.66 6.34
CA LEU A 453 19.77 -26.33 5.12
C LEU A 453 20.65 -25.57 4.12
N SER A 454 21.49 -24.66 4.61
CA SER A 454 22.46 -23.93 3.79
C SER A 454 23.49 -24.89 3.18
N VAL A 455 23.91 -25.93 3.93
CA VAL A 455 24.76 -27.01 3.39
C VAL A 455 24.04 -27.82 2.31
N CYS A 456 22.75 -28.12 2.48
CA CYS A 456 21.97 -28.81 1.46
C CYS A 456 21.78 -27.95 0.21
N ASP A 457 21.53 -26.65 0.36
CA ASP A 457 21.44 -25.70 -0.73
C ASP A 457 22.77 -25.58 -1.49
N ALA A 458 23.91 -25.61 -0.77
CA ALA A 458 25.24 -25.67 -1.37
C ALA A 458 25.45 -26.97 -2.17
N ALA A 459 25.05 -28.12 -1.63
CA ALA A 459 25.11 -29.39 -2.35
C ALA A 459 24.24 -29.39 -3.61
N ALA A 460 23.01 -28.86 -3.51
CA ALA A 460 22.10 -28.75 -4.65
C ALA A 460 22.67 -27.82 -5.75
N LEU A 461 23.31 -26.72 -5.34
CA LEU A 461 24.00 -25.81 -6.25
C LEU A 461 25.16 -26.50 -6.98
N LEU A 462 25.99 -27.26 -6.25
CA LEU A 462 27.08 -28.04 -6.84
C LEU A 462 26.58 -29.06 -7.86
N VAL A 463 25.54 -29.82 -7.52
CA VAL A 463 24.95 -30.83 -8.41
C VAL A 463 24.40 -30.20 -9.68
N ALA A 464 23.60 -29.14 -9.53
CA ALA A 464 22.88 -28.52 -10.63
C ALA A 464 23.79 -27.68 -11.54
N GLN A 465 24.81 -27.03 -10.97
CA GLN A 465 25.71 -26.13 -11.70
C GLN A 465 27.09 -26.74 -11.97
N ARG A 466 27.30 -28.06 -11.76
CA ARG A 466 28.60 -28.74 -11.92
C ARG A 466 29.36 -28.43 -13.21
N ASN A 467 28.63 -28.24 -14.32
CA ASN A 467 29.20 -27.96 -15.64
C ASN A 467 29.33 -26.45 -15.95
N ALA A 468 28.76 -25.58 -15.11
CA ALA A 468 28.68 -24.14 -15.32
C ALA A 468 29.39 -23.32 -14.22
N LEU A 469 29.96 -24.00 -13.23
CA LEU A 469 30.79 -23.42 -12.18
C LEU A 469 32.19 -23.11 -12.73
N ASP A 470 32.66 -21.90 -12.47
CA ASP A 470 34.05 -21.51 -12.63
C ASP A 470 34.84 -22.06 -11.42
N TRP A 471 35.35 -23.28 -11.58
CA TRP A 471 36.10 -23.97 -10.52
C TRP A 471 37.35 -23.21 -10.06
N PRO A 472 38.17 -22.58 -10.95
CA PRO A 472 39.23 -21.68 -10.53
C PRO A 472 38.77 -20.51 -9.64
N LEU A 473 37.65 -19.86 -9.99
CA LEU A 473 37.08 -18.79 -9.18
C LEU A 473 36.56 -19.30 -7.84
N ALA A 474 35.85 -20.43 -7.83
CA ALA A 474 35.37 -21.06 -6.60
C ALA A 474 36.53 -21.43 -5.66
N LEU A 475 37.62 -21.99 -6.20
CA LEU A 475 38.84 -22.28 -5.46
C LEU A 475 39.43 -21.01 -4.83
N ALA A 476 39.63 -19.96 -5.64
CA ALA A 476 40.17 -18.71 -5.17
C ALA A 476 39.33 -18.09 -4.05
N GLN A 477 38.00 -18.16 -4.15
CA GLN A 477 37.09 -17.63 -3.14
C GLN A 477 37.06 -18.48 -1.86
N LEU A 478 37.08 -19.81 -1.96
CA LEU A 478 37.21 -20.70 -0.81
C LEU A 478 38.52 -20.45 -0.05
N THR A 479 39.63 -20.26 -0.77
CA THR A 479 40.93 -19.93 -0.16
C THR A 479 40.89 -18.55 0.49
N ALA A 480 40.39 -17.53 -0.20
CA ALA A 480 40.31 -16.16 0.33
C ALA A 480 39.44 -16.06 1.60
N ARG A 481 38.34 -16.83 1.66
CA ARG A 481 37.43 -16.88 2.82
C ARG A 481 37.82 -17.91 3.88
N LYS A 482 38.93 -18.63 3.71
CA LYS A 482 39.41 -19.68 4.62
C LYS A 482 38.41 -20.84 4.82
N LEU A 483 37.68 -21.18 3.76
CA LEU A 483 36.66 -22.25 3.73
C LEU A 483 37.19 -23.54 3.08
N ILE A 484 38.51 -23.68 2.90
CA ILE A 484 39.15 -24.81 2.18
C ILE A 484 38.70 -26.15 2.77
N ARG A 485 38.71 -26.28 4.10
CA ARG A 485 38.35 -27.53 4.78
C ARG A 485 36.88 -27.86 4.57
N GLN A 486 35.98 -26.90 4.83
CA GLN A 486 34.53 -27.07 4.76
C GLN A 486 34.08 -27.37 3.32
N GLY A 487 34.58 -26.60 2.35
CA GLY A 487 34.29 -26.81 0.93
C GLY A 487 34.84 -28.14 0.43
N GLY A 488 36.12 -28.42 0.68
CA GLY A 488 36.75 -29.67 0.24
C GLY A 488 36.09 -30.93 0.81
N CYS A 489 35.76 -30.91 2.11
CA CYS A 489 35.03 -31.99 2.77
C CYS A 489 33.65 -32.20 2.16
N LEU A 490 32.87 -31.14 1.97
CA LEU A 490 31.56 -31.21 1.31
C LEU A 490 31.67 -31.79 -0.11
N PHE A 491 32.68 -31.36 -0.88
CA PHE A 491 32.88 -31.83 -2.26
C PHE A 491 33.21 -33.32 -2.32
N GLU A 492 34.12 -33.79 -1.47
CA GLU A 492 34.52 -35.19 -1.44
C GLU A 492 33.39 -36.10 -0.95
N ILE A 493 32.64 -35.66 0.08
CA ILE A 493 31.44 -36.37 0.55
C ILE A 493 30.38 -36.43 -0.53
N LEU A 494 30.14 -35.33 -1.26
CA LEU A 494 29.13 -35.30 -2.32
C LEU A 494 29.46 -36.28 -3.46
N ASN A 495 30.73 -36.37 -3.86
CA ASN A 495 31.18 -37.35 -4.85
C ASN A 495 31.01 -38.80 -4.33
N ALA A 496 31.37 -39.06 -3.08
CA ALA A 496 31.24 -40.39 -2.47
C ALA A 496 29.76 -40.82 -2.39
N GLU A 497 28.87 -39.94 -1.94
CA GLU A 497 27.43 -40.22 -1.85
C GLU A 497 26.78 -40.32 -3.24
N ALA A 498 27.27 -39.61 -4.24
CA ALA A 498 26.81 -39.72 -5.63
C ALA A 498 27.31 -40.99 -6.35
N GLY A 499 28.39 -41.61 -5.87
CA GLY A 499 29.07 -42.71 -6.54
C GLY A 499 29.70 -42.33 -7.89
N GLN A 500 29.82 -41.03 -8.17
CA GLN A 500 30.35 -40.48 -9.42
C GLN A 500 30.92 -39.08 -9.20
N GLU A 501 31.67 -38.58 -10.18
CA GLU A 501 32.28 -37.26 -10.13
C GLU A 501 31.21 -36.16 -10.35
N ILE A 502 30.85 -35.45 -9.28
CA ILE A 502 30.04 -34.22 -9.31
C ILE A 502 30.95 -32.99 -9.28
N VAL A 503 31.98 -33.05 -8.44
CA VAL A 503 33.05 -32.06 -8.34
C VAL A 503 34.35 -32.68 -8.87
N PRO A 504 35.10 -32.00 -9.75
CA PRO A 504 36.34 -32.55 -10.30
C PRO A 504 37.33 -33.00 -9.22
N ALA A 505 37.82 -34.23 -9.31
CA ALA A 505 38.75 -34.80 -8.33
C ALA A 505 40.05 -33.98 -8.22
N SER A 506 40.50 -33.40 -9.34
CA SER A 506 41.67 -32.49 -9.38
C SER A 506 41.49 -31.24 -8.53
N LEU A 507 40.27 -30.70 -8.45
CA LEU A 507 39.94 -29.56 -7.59
C LEU A 507 40.01 -29.95 -6.11
N ILE A 508 39.44 -31.10 -5.76
CA ILE A 508 39.47 -31.65 -4.40
C ILE A 508 40.91 -31.88 -3.95
N GLN A 509 41.75 -32.47 -4.81
CA GLN A 509 43.17 -32.65 -4.54
C GLN A 509 43.91 -31.31 -4.36
N THR A 510 43.58 -30.31 -5.17
CA THR A 510 44.18 -28.96 -5.06
C THR A 510 43.80 -28.27 -3.75
N LEU A 511 42.54 -28.39 -3.32
CA LEU A 511 42.09 -27.91 -2.01
C LEU A 511 42.80 -28.65 -0.88
N PHE A 512 42.89 -29.98 -0.99
CA PHE A 512 43.51 -30.83 0.02
C PHE A 512 45.00 -30.50 0.20
N ALA A 513 45.72 -30.25 -0.89
CA ALA A 513 47.13 -29.85 -0.87
C ALA A 513 47.37 -28.50 -0.15
N GLN A 514 46.35 -27.64 -0.03
CA GLN A 514 46.42 -26.38 0.71
C GLN A 514 46.09 -26.55 2.20
N VAL A 515 45.63 -27.73 2.63
CA VAL A 515 45.33 -27.99 4.04
C VAL A 515 46.63 -28.25 4.80
N THR A 516 47.01 -27.31 5.66
CA THR A 516 48.01 -27.54 6.71
C THR A 516 47.30 -28.10 7.94
N VAL A 517 47.48 -29.40 8.21
CA VAL A 517 46.97 -30.05 9.43
C VAL A 517 48.03 -29.95 10.53
N THR A 518 47.67 -29.34 11.65
CA THR A 518 48.48 -29.38 12.88
C THR A 518 47.98 -30.55 13.74
N PRO A 519 48.83 -31.46 14.25
CA PRO A 519 48.38 -32.66 14.98
C PRO A 519 47.46 -32.40 16.19
N ASP A 520 47.54 -31.19 16.78
CA ASP A 520 46.79 -30.80 17.98
C ASP A 520 45.55 -29.94 17.71
N GLU A 521 45.22 -29.66 16.43
CA GLU A 521 44.07 -28.85 16.06
C GLU A 521 42.77 -29.64 16.27
N ARG A 522 41.85 -29.12 17.09
CA ARG A 522 40.54 -29.76 17.30
C ARG A 522 39.74 -29.76 16.00
N PRO A 523 39.06 -30.87 15.64
CA PRO A 523 38.22 -30.93 14.45
C PRO A 523 37.15 -29.84 14.44
N TYR A 524 36.94 -29.22 13.29
CA TYR A 524 35.90 -28.20 13.12
C TYR A 524 34.53 -28.87 12.91
N PRO A 525 33.52 -28.63 13.77
CA PRO A 525 32.20 -29.21 13.59
C PRO A 525 31.47 -28.55 12.42
N PHE A 526 31.01 -29.34 11.45
CA PHE A 526 30.32 -28.86 10.26
C PHE A 526 29.10 -29.73 9.92
N PRO A 527 27.88 -29.15 9.80
CA PRO A 527 27.52 -27.76 10.06
C PRO A 527 27.77 -27.31 11.52
N PHE A 528 27.99 -26.01 11.72
CA PHE A 528 28.24 -25.40 13.03
C PHE A 528 26.97 -25.32 13.88
N LEU A 529 25.82 -25.11 13.23
CA LEU A 529 24.50 -25.06 13.87
C LEU A 529 23.74 -26.36 13.57
N ALA A 530 23.61 -27.23 14.58
CA ALA A 530 22.59 -28.28 14.56
C ALA A 530 21.20 -27.61 14.74
N PRO A 531 20.13 -28.09 14.11
CA PRO A 531 18.83 -27.45 14.21
C PRO A 531 18.37 -27.39 15.67
N ALA A 532 18.24 -26.18 16.21
CA ALA A 532 17.35 -25.97 17.35
C ALA A 532 15.94 -26.25 16.85
N ALA A 533 15.26 -27.23 17.45
CA ALA A 533 13.86 -27.55 17.17
C ALA A 533 12.97 -26.33 17.45
N THR A 534 12.84 -25.45 16.45
CA THR A 534 11.95 -24.30 16.50
C THR A 534 10.57 -24.77 16.05
N ALA A 535 9.84 -25.33 17.01
CA ALA A 535 8.41 -25.57 16.89
C ALA A 535 7.69 -24.22 16.69
N SER A 536 7.30 -23.91 15.46
CA SER A 536 6.31 -22.87 15.18
C SER A 536 5.53 -23.13 13.90
N THR A 537 4.84 -24.27 13.83
CA THR A 537 3.74 -24.42 12.86
C THR A 537 2.58 -25.16 13.50
N GLY A 538 1.50 -24.42 13.73
CA GLY A 538 0.17 -25.00 13.91
C GLY A 538 -0.29 -25.61 12.59
N LYS A 539 0.21 -26.81 12.29
CA LYS A 539 -0.47 -27.88 11.57
C LYS A 539 0.38 -29.14 11.72
N THR A 540 -0.16 -30.08 12.47
CA THR A 540 0.46 -31.29 12.98
C THR A 540 0.84 -32.23 11.84
N ILE A 541 2.05 -32.10 11.30
CA ILE A 541 2.84 -33.29 11.00
C ILE A 541 3.49 -33.64 12.33
N SER A 542 3.03 -34.72 12.96
CA SER A 542 3.53 -35.09 14.28
C SER A 542 5.06 -35.22 14.22
N GLN A 543 5.75 -34.71 15.24
CA GLN A 543 7.19 -34.95 15.44
C GLN A 543 7.53 -36.44 15.30
N ALA A 544 6.59 -37.34 15.62
CA ALA A 544 6.71 -38.78 15.43
C ALA A 544 6.84 -39.21 13.95
N SER A 545 6.28 -38.47 12.99
CA SER A 545 6.37 -38.82 11.57
C SER A 545 7.68 -38.35 10.93
N LEU A 546 8.26 -37.23 11.36
CA LEU A 546 9.61 -36.78 10.98
C LEU A 546 10.70 -37.59 11.70
N MET A 547 10.49 -37.92 12.98
CA MET A 547 11.46 -38.72 13.75
C MET A 547 11.40 -40.22 13.43
N ASN A 548 10.28 -40.75 12.93
CA ASN A 548 10.25 -42.14 12.44
C ASN A 548 10.91 -42.30 11.06
N ALA A 549 10.98 -41.26 10.24
CA ALA A 549 11.78 -41.27 9.00
C ALA A 549 13.29 -41.05 9.28
N ALA A 550 13.63 -40.38 10.38
CA ALA A 550 15.02 -40.11 10.79
C ALA A 550 15.69 -41.26 11.57
N ARG A 551 14.98 -42.36 11.86
CA ARG A 551 15.62 -43.60 12.29
C ARG A 551 16.02 -44.40 11.05
N THR A 552 17.33 -44.53 10.87
CA THR A 552 18.07 -45.38 9.91
C THR A 552 18.52 -44.72 8.59
N LYS A 553 19.65 -44.02 8.63
CA LYS A 553 20.92 -44.43 7.99
C LYS A 553 22.01 -43.39 8.30
N ALA A 554 23.11 -43.84 8.90
CA ALA A 554 24.32 -43.05 9.05
C ALA A 554 24.84 -42.60 7.66
N PRO A 555 25.65 -41.52 7.56
CA PRO A 555 26.42 -41.23 6.34
C PRO A 555 27.07 -42.53 5.84
N SER A 556 27.25 -42.68 4.53
CA SER A 556 27.96 -43.84 4.02
C SER A 556 29.27 -44.00 4.82
N ALA A 557 29.67 -45.24 5.13
CA ALA A 557 30.90 -45.48 5.90
C ALA A 557 32.10 -44.76 5.26
N GLU A 558 32.05 -44.60 3.93
CA GLU A 558 32.94 -43.79 3.14
C GLU A 558 32.87 -42.30 3.51
N ALA A 559 31.70 -41.63 3.45
CA ALA A 559 31.54 -40.23 3.86
C ALA A 559 31.99 -39.95 5.31
N GLN A 560 31.72 -40.87 6.25
CA GLN A 560 32.21 -40.74 7.64
C GLN A 560 33.73 -40.80 7.75
N SER A 561 34.40 -41.56 6.86
CA SER A 561 35.85 -41.68 6.84
C SER A 561 36.56 -40.48 6.19
N LEU A 562 35.83 -39.68 5.41
CA LEU A 562 36.39 -38.53 4.70
C LEU A 562 36.54 -37.29 5.59
N ALA A 563 35.58 -37.02 6.47
CA ALA A 563 35.59 -35.79 7.29
C ALA A 563 36.86 -35.64 8.17
N PRO A 564 37.37 -36.70 8.84
CA PRO A 564 38.63 -36.61 9.59
C PRO A 564 39.83 -36.21 8.72
N ARG A 565 39.86 -36.61 7.44
CA ARG A 565 40.97 -36.26 6.52
C ARG A 565 41.07 -34.74 6.31
N TRP A 566 39.94 -34.04 6.36
CA TRP A 566 39.88 -32.57 6.26
C TRP A 566 40.00 -31.86 7.62
N GLY A 567 40.14 -32.61 8.71
CA GLY A 567 40.08 -32.10 10.09
C GLY A 567 38.70 -31.52 10.44
N ILE A 568 37.64 -32.14 9.91
CA ILE A 568 36.25 -31.76 10.16
C ILE A 568 35.52 -32.86 10.93
N GLU A 569 34.73 -32.46 11.91
CA GLU A 569 33.72 -33.32 12.53
C GLU A 569 32.40 -33.12 11.76
N TRP A 570 32.06 -34.08 10.90
CA TRP A 570 30.85 -34.01 10.09
C TRP A 570 29.61 -34.36 10.93
N ARG A 571 28.69 -33.41 11.07
CA ARG A 571 27.48 -33.52 11.90
C ARG A 571 26.18 -33.63 11.11
N LEU A 572 26.22 -33.43 9.79
CA LEU A 572 25.04 -33.58 8.94
C LEU A 572 24.68 -35.06 8.83
N PRO A 573 23.39 -35.46 8.94
CA PRO A 573 22.99 -36.83 8.61
C PRO A 573 23.30 -37.17 7.14
N ALA A 574 23.32 -38.45 6.76
CA ALA A 574 23.48 -38.87 5.34
C ALA A 574 22.32 -38.39 4.46
N LEU A 575 21.13 -38.51 5.05
CA LEU A 575 19.86 -38.48 4.34
C LEU A 575 19.63 -37.16 3.61
N PRO A 576 19.98 -35.98 4.16
CA PRO A 576 19.81 -34.71 3.45
C PRO A 576 20.62 -34.63 2.15
N LEU A 577 21.90 -35.02 2.13
CA LEU A 577 22.71 -34.97 0.90
C LEU A 577 22.29 -36.02 -0.13
N ARG A 578 22.01 -37.25 0.31
CA ARG A 578 21.48 -38.28 -0.60
C ARG A 578 20.12 -37.90 -1.16
N LYS A 579 19.27 -37.28 -0.33
CA LYS A 579 17.99 -36.73 -0.78
C LYS A 579 18.17 -35.62 -1.81
N VAL A 580 19.14 -34.72 -1.64
CA VAL A 580 19.50 -33.72 -2.67
C VAL A 580 19.84 -34.42 -3.99
N LEU A 581 20.73 -35.42 -3.92
CA LEU A 581 21.17 -36.19 -5.08
C LEU A 581 20.02 -36.94 -5.75
N ALA A 582 19.13 -37.56 -4.96
CA ALA A 582 17.98 -38.31 -5.44
C ALA A 582 16.91 -37.40 -6.08
N ASP A 583 16.56 -36.30 -5.41
CA ASP A 583 15.59 -35.31 -5.91
C ASP A 583 16.08 -34.64 -7.21
N LEU A 584 17.40 -34.53 -7.40
CA LEU A 584 18.03 -34.02 -8.62
C LEU A 584 18.38 -35.12 -9.64
N GLY A 585 18.00 -36.37 -9.38
CA GLY A 585 18.13 -37.50 -10.31
C GLY A 585 19.56 -38.00 -10.54
N VAL A 586 20.48 -37.71 -9.63
CA VAL A 586 21.89 -38.18 -9.69
C VAL A 586 21.99 -39.64 -9.26
N ILE A 587 21.19 -40.02 -8.27
CA ILE A 587 21.09 -41.39 -7.75
C ILE A 587 19.62 -41.81 -7.74
N HIS A 588 19.35 -43.11 -7.86
CA HIS A 588 18.02 -43.67 -7.71
C HIS A 588 17.94 -44.35 -6.34
N GLU A 589 17.06 -43.88 -5.46
CA GLU A 589 16.78 -44.49 -4.16
C GLU A 589 15.61 -45.48 -4.20
#